data_AF-A0A5N6E6Y1-F1
#
_entry.id   AF-A0A5N6E6Y1-F1
#
_cell.length_a   1.000
_cell.length_b   1.000
_cell.length_c   1.000
_cell.angle_alpha   90.00
_cell.angle_beta   90.00
_cell.angle_gamma   90.00
#
_symmetry.space_group_name_H-M   'P 1'
#
loop_
_entity.id
_entity.type
_entity.pdbx_description
1 polymer ?
#
loop_
_entity_poly.entity_id
_entity_poly.type
_entity_poly.pdbx_seq_one_letter_code
_entity_poly.pdbx_strand_id
1 'polypeptide(L)' 'MPTLDDVVKVFPPRGNMQQHKLSRAMSFYCARCNCTKTAKLVTTIDGQWNSLYCNGCYGNILANETSG' A
#
# COMPACT_ATOMS: atom_id res chain seq x y z
N MET A 1 -4.74 12.12 -3.12
CA MET A 1 -3.84 11.14 -3.76
C MET A 1 -2.45 11.74 -3.74
N PRO A 2 -1.39 10.96 -3.45
CA PRO A 2 -0.02 11.49 -3.45
C PRO A 2 0.38 11.88 -4.88
N THR A 3 1.23 12.88 -5.01
CA THR A 3 1.86 13.17 -6.32
C THR A 3 3.00 12.18 -6.55
N LEU A 4 3.45 12.03 -7.80
CA LEU A 4 4.61 11.17 -8.12
C LEU A 4 5.85 11.57 -7.31
N ASP A 5 6.03 12.86 -7.04
CA ASP A 5 7.13 13.40 -6.23
C ASP A 5 7.05 13.02 -4.74
N ASP A 6 5.87 12.60 -4.25
CA ASP A 6 5.74 12.11 -2.89
C ASP A 6 6.30 10.69 -2.74
N VAL A 7 6.51 9.91 -3.82
CA VAL A 7 7.00 8.52 -3.75
C VAL A 7 8.53 8.48 -3.73
N VAL A 8 9.11 8.11 -2.59
CA VAL A 8 10.57 8.01 -2.41
C VAL A 8 11.14 6.63 -2.73
N LYS A 9 10.31 5.59 -2.70
CA LYS A 9 10.72 4.23 -3.05
C LYS A 9 9.54 3.41 -3.54
N VAL A 10 9.74 2.70 -4.63
CA VAL A 10 8.82 1.68 -5.13
C VAL A 10 9.43 0.31 -4.87
N PHE A 11 8.67 -0.60 -4.26
CA PHE A 11 9.11 -1.97 -4.06
C PHE A 11 8.71 -2.84 -5.26
N PRO A 12 9.39 -3.99 -5.50
CA PRO A 12 9.01 -4.91 -6.57
C PRO A 12 7.53 -5.33 -6.45
N PRO A 13 6.80 -5.43 -7.56
CA PRO A 13 5.41 -5.87 -7.55
C PRO A 13 5.31 -7.33 -7.08
N ARG A 14 4.18 -7.66 -6.45
CA ARG A 14 3.82 -9.02 -6.00
C ARG A 14 2.38 -9.29 -6.41
N GLY A 15 2.20 -10.08 -7.46
CA GLY A 15 0.89 -10.22 -8.11
C GLY A 15 0.37 -8.87 -8.59
N ASN A 16 -0.87 -8.53 -8.23
CA ASN A 16 -1.48 -7.23 -8.52
C ASN A 16 -1.15 -6.13 -7.49
N MET A 17 -0.31 -6.41 -6.50
CA MET A 17 0.04 -5.46 -5.43
C MET A 17 1.41 -4.84 -5.67
N GLN A 18 1.53 -3.54 -5.42
CA GLN A 18 2.82 -2.86 -5.37
C GLN A 18 2.89 -1.91 -4.19
N GLN A 19 3.91 -2.06 -3.34
CA GLN A 19 4.12 -1.18 -2.19
C GLN A 19 4.97 0.03 -2.58
N HIS A 20 4.60 1.18 -2.05
CA HIS A 20 5.26 2.47 -2.23
C HIS A 20 5.57 3.08 -0.86
N LYS A 21 6.78 3.61 -0.70
CA LYS A 21 7.17 4.46 0.43
C LYS A 21 7.07 5.92 -0.01
N LEU A 22 6.40 6.72 0.81
CA LEU A 22 6.20 8.14 0.61
C LEU A 22 7.18 8.98 1.45
N SER A 23 7.48 10.19 1.00
CA SER A 23 8.34 11.17 1.70
C SER A 23 7.71 11.60 3.03
N ARG A 24 6.41 11.84 3.01
CA ARG A 24 5.58 12.26 4.16
C ARG A 24 4.44 11.27 4.42
N ALA A 25 3.94 11.27 5.65
CA ALA A 25 2.78 10.46 5.99
C ALA A 25 1.54 11.10 5.36
N MET A 26 0.70 10.28 4.73
CA MET A 26 -0.58 10.71 4.20
C MET A 26 -1.71 9.95 4.86
N SER A 27 -2.86 10.60 5.00
CA SER A 27 -4.10 9.93 5.36
C SER A 27 -4.74 9.32 4.11
N PHE A 28 -5.10 8.05 4.19
CA PHE A 28 -5.76 7.30 3.12
C PHE A 28 -6.74 6.28 3.68
N TYR A 29 -7.72 5.90 2.87
CA TYR A 29 -8.64 4.83 3.20
C TYR A 29 -8.06 3.48 2.78
N CYS A 30 -8.02 2.52 3.70
CA CYS A 30 -7.61 1.16 3.38
C CYS A 30 -8.82 0.35 2.90
N ALA A 31 -8.83 -0.05 1.62
CA ALA A 31 -9.93 -0.79 1.00
C ALA A 31 -10.11 -2.23 1.55
N ARG A 32 -9.15 -2.74 2.34
CA ARG A 32 -9.25 -4.09 2.93
C ARG A 32 -9.82 -4.09 4.35
N CYS A 33 -9.34 -3.21 5.23
CA CYS A 33 -9.82 -3.13 6.61
C CYS A 33 -10.86 -2.02 6.83
N ASN A 34 -11.28 -1.34 5.77
CA ASN A 34 -12.31 -0.30 5.78
C ASN A 34 -12.05 0.82 6.81
N CYS A 35 -10.77 1.15 7.03
CA CYS A 35 -10.34 2.13 8.01
C CYS A 35 -9.45 3.20 7.37
N THR A 36 -9.61 4.44 7.80
CA THR A 36 -8.64 5.52 7.51
C THR A 36 -7.35 5.25 8.26
N LYS A 37 -6.21 5.35 7.56
CA LYS A 37 -4.86 5.18 8.10
C LYS A 37 -4.01 6.38 7.73
N THR A 38 -3.08 6.75 8.60
CA THR A 38 -2.06 7.76 8.31
C THR A 38 -0.71 7.09 8.34
N ALA A 39 -0.05 6.96 7.19
CA ALA A 39 1.23 6.28 7.08
C ALA A 39 2.05 6.76 5.89
N LYS A 40 3.34 6.40 5.88
CA LYS A 40 4.27 6.57 4.75
C LYS A 40 4.33 5.36 3.82
N LEU A 41 3.70 4.25 4.20
CA LEU A 41 3.69 3.02 3.40
C LEU A 41 2.27 2.72 2.95
N VAL A 42 2.10 2.62 1.64
CA VAL A 42 0.84 2.36 0.97
C VAL A 42 1.06 1.31 -0.11
N THR A 43 0.05 0.48 -0.35
CA THR A 43 0.12 -0.55 -1.39
C THR A 43 -1.00 -0.31 -2.39
N THR A 44 -0.65 -0.10 -3.65
CA THR A 44 -1.61 0.03 -4.75
C THR A 44 -2.04 -1.34 -5.24
N ILE A 45 -3.30 -1.45 -5.65
CA ILE A 45 -3.87 -2.65 -6.27
C ILE A 45 -4.10 -2.37 -7.76
N ASP A 46 -3.58 -3.21 -8.65
CA ASP A 46 -3.64 -3.03 -10.11
C ASP A 46 -3.10 -1.66 -10.58
N GLY A 47 -2.08 -1.16 -9.87
CA GLY A 47 -1.51 0.17 -10.09
C GLY A 47 -2.43 1.34 -9.74
N GLN A 48 -3.60 1.08 -9.15
CA GLN A 48 -4.59 2.11 -8.85
C GLN A 48 -4.36 2.74 -7.47
N TRP A 49 -4.33 4.07 -7.43
CA TRP A 49 -4.20 4.86 -6.20
C TRP A 49 -5.54 5.14 -5.50
N ASN A 50 -6.66 4.73 -6.10
CA ASN A 50 -7.99 4.80 -5.50
C ASN A 50 -8.30 3.60 -4.58
N SER A 51 -7.54 2.51 -4.71
CA SER A 51 -7.69 1.29 -3.94
C SER A 51 -6.36 0.96 -3.28
N LEU A 52 -6.21 1.42 -2.04
CA LEU A 52 -4.98 1.31 -1.28
C LEU A 52 -5.13 0.31 -0.14
N TYR A 53 -4.10 -0.51 0.08
CA TYR A 53 -3.96 -1.31 1.29
C TYR A 53 -2.95 -0.68 2.24
N CYS A 54 -3.25 -0.72 3.53
CA CYS A 54 -2.32 -0.32 4.57
C CYS A 54 -1.24 -1.39 4.77
N ASN A 55 -0.10 -0.99 5.34
CA ASN A 55 1.02 -1.89 5.56
C ASN A 55 0.65 -3.14 6.39
N GLY A 56 -0.22 -3.02 7.40
CA GLY A 56 -0.67 -4.18 8.19
C GLY A 56 -1.51 -5.17 7.37
N CYS A 57 -2.45 -4.66 6.57
CA CYS A 57 -3.24 -5.48 5.66
C CYS A 57 -2.36 -6.18 4.62
N TYR A 58 -1.39 -5.47 4.04
CA TYR A 58 -0.44 -6.05 3.10
C TYR A 58 0.44 -7.12 3.75
N GLY A 59 0.99 -6.86 4.94
CA GLY A 59 1.80 -7.84 5.69
C GLY A 59 1.04 -9.14 6.00
N ASN A 60 -0.24 -9.05 6.35
CA ASN A 60 -1.08 -10.23 6.55
C ASN A 60 -1.30 -11.05 5.27
N ILE A 61 -1.33 -10.42 4.08
CA ILE A 61 -1.38 -11.17 2.81
C ILE A 61 -0.09 -11.94 2.63
N LEU A 62 1.06 -11.26 2.79
CA LEU A 62 2.38 -11.88 2.61
C LEU A 62 2.60 -13.07 3.56
N ALA A 63 2.15 -12.96 4.81
CA ALA A 63 2.21 -14.06 5.77
C ALA A 63 1.40 -15.27 5.31
N ASN A 64 0.23 -15.04 4.72
CA ASN A 64 -0.64 -16.11 4.22
C ASN A 64 -0.16 -16.69 2.88
N GLU A 65 0.44 -15.89 1.99
CA GLU A 65 1.00 -16.35 0.71
C GLU A 65 2.24 -17.23 0.87
N THR A 66 3.00 -17.05 1.95
CA THR A 66 4.21 -17.86 2.22
C THR A 66 3.88 -19.23 2.82
N SER A 67 2.59 -19.52 3.06
CA SER A 67 2.11 -20.76 3.68
C SER A 67 1.55 -21.80 2.69
N GLY A 68 1.74 -21.58 1.37
CA GLY A 68 1.23 -22.43 0.28
C GLY A 68 2.32 -23.10 -0.53
#